data_AF-A0AA39T8V4-F1
#
_entry.id   AF-A0AA39T8V4-F1
#
_cell.length_a   1.000
_cell.length_b   1.000
_cell.length_c   1.000
_cell.angle_alpha   90.00
_cell.angle_beta   90.00
_cell.angle_gamma   90.00
#
_symmetry.space_group_name_H-M   'P 1'
#
loop_
_entity.id
_entity.type
_entity.pdbx_description
1 polymer ?
#
loop_
_entity_poly.entity_id
_entity_poly.type
_entity_poly.pdbx_seq_one_letter_code
_entity_poly.pdbx_strand_id
1 'polypeptide(L)'
;MCMNEQTDIHARLMSQYPQVPEWWYAIIFCESPAWQYFILALIISVIYVIRIRMIQAVTNQQVRLNVVTELIIGYALPGRPVSMLISKTWGYITMAQALLLTSDFKVGRYMKIPPPSMFWAQVVATVIARTVQLGVQAWMSTNAKNLCDPAQKDGFICPSTEVFGTASTIWGVIEPTTQFSQGQVYYALVFFFLIGFACPITSYLINWKWPNRIIRYVNFPVIFSETGTIPSASAINYVPWAVVGFIFQCVIRRRHFSWWTKYNFVQNTL
;
A
#
# COMPACT_ATOMS: atom_id res chain seq x y z
N MET A 1 -18.11 17.18 12.20
CA MET A 1 -18.87 17.60 11.00
C MET A 1 -19.97 16.58 10.81
N CYS A 2 -21.18 16.91 11.28
CA CYS A 2 -22.32 16.01 11.25
C CYS A 2 -22.79 15.84 9.81
N MET A 3 -22.48 14.70 9.20
CA MET A 3 -23.19 14.27 8.00
C MET A 3 -24.55 13.75 8.43
N ASN A 4 -25.56 14.59 8.22
CA ASN A 4 -26.96 14.14 8.09
C ASN A 4 -27.05 13.37 6.76
N GLU A 5 -26.40 12.21 6.72
CA GLU A 5 -26.39 11.30 5.58
C GLU A 5 -27.74 10.60 5.63
N GLN A 6 -28.55 10.79 4.57
CA GLN A 6 -29.73 9.97 4.35
C GLN A 6 -29.33 8.53 4.62
N THR A 7 -30.00 7.87 5.58
CA THR A 7 -29.69 6.48 5.91
C THR A 7 -29.79 5.67 4.64
N ASP A 8 -28.63 5.34 4.07
CA ASP A 8 -28.55 4.55 2.85
C ASP A 8 -29.47 3.35 3.02
N ILE A 9 -30.28 3.04 2.00
CA ILE A 9 -31.18 1.88 2.02
C ILE A 9 -30.40 0.60 2.40
N HIS A 10 -29.12 0.54 2.00
CA HIS A 10 -28.15 -0.49 2.39
C HIS A 10 -27.82 -0.50 3.89
N ALA A 11 -27.66 0.66 4.54
CA ALA A 11 -27.44 0.77 5.98
C ALA A 11 -28.65 0.27 6.77
N ARG A 12 -29.87 0.61 6.33
CA ARG A 12 -31.12 0.16 6.93
C ARG A 12 -31.36 -1.34 6.76
N LEU A 13 -30.98 -1.89 5.61
CA LEU A 13 -31.06 -3.34 5.36
C LEU A 13 -29.99 -4.11 6.17
N MET A 14 -28.82 -3.50 6.42
CA MET A 14 -27.75 -4.14 7.19
C MET A 14 -27.96 -4.09 8.72
N SER A 15 -28.85 -3.23 9.24
CA SER A 15 -29.11 -3.14 10.68
C SER A 15 -29.80 -4.39 11.27
N GLN A 16 -30.27 -5.31 10.43
CA GLN A 16 -30.85 -6.58 10.85
C GLN A 16 -29.80 -7.66 11.15
N TYR A 17 -28.55 -7.48 10.70
CA TYR A 17 -27.50 -8.47 10.95
C TYR A 17 -26.78 -8.21 12.28
N PRO A 18 -26.44 -9.27 13.04
CA PRO A 18 -25.63 -9.13 14.24
C PRO A 18 -24.25 -8.57 13.90
N GLN A 19 -23.79 -7.61 14.70
CA GLN A 19 -22.43 -7.09 14.59
C GLN A 19 -21.42 -8.13 15.08
N VAL A 20 -20.22 -8.09 14.52
CA VAL A 20 -19.12 -8.96 14.96
C VAL A 20 -18.71 -8.54 16.37
N PRO A 21 -18.62 -9.47 17.33
CA PRO A 21 -18.16 -9.14 18.68
C PRO A 21 -16.72 -8.61 18.65
N GLU A 22 -16.45 -7.53 19.40
CA GLU A 22 -15.10 -6.93 19.45
C GLU A 22 -14.03 -7.89 19.99
N TRP A 23 -14.44 -8.86 20.82
CA TRP A 23 -13.53 -9.88 21.36
C TRP A 23 -12.95 -10.83 20.29
N TRP A 24 -13.60 -10.99 19.13
CA TRP A 24 -13.05 -11.78 18.02
C TRP A 24 -11.77 -11.14 17.47
N TYR A 25 -11.76 -9.81 17.38
CA TYR A 25 -10.58 -9.05 16.96
C TYR A 25 -9.50 -9.05 18.04
N ALA A 26 -9.89 -9.01 19.32
CA ALA A 26 -8.95 -9.06 20.44
C ALA A 26 -8.17 -10.39 20.51
N ILE A 27 -8.82 -11.52 20.20
CA ILE A 27 -8.16 -12.84 20.15
C ILE A 27 -7.09 -12.86 19.06
N ILE A 28 -7.42 -12.40 17.84
CA ILE A 28 -6.46 -12.35 16.73
C ILE A 28 -5.30 -11.40 17.05
N PHE A 29 -5.57 -10.29 17.74
CA PHE A 29 -4.54 -9.35 18.18
C PHE A 29 -3.58 -9.98 19.20
N CYS A 30 -4.10 -10.81 20.12
CA CYS A 30 -3.32 -11.45 21.18
C CYS A 30 -2.40 -12.56 20.66
N GLU A 31 -2.78 -13.27 19.59
CA GLU A 31 -1.95 -14.31 18.99
C GLU A 31 -0.74 -13.78 18.20
N SER A 32 -0.57 -12.46 18.05
CA SER A 32 0.54 -11.86 17.31
C SER A 32 1.83 -11.83 18.16
N PRO A 33 2.85 -12.63 17.86
CA PRO A 33 4.02 -12.78 18.72
C PRO A 33 5.04 -11.67 18.43
N ALA A 34 4.89 -10.48 19.02
CA ALA A 34 5.97 -9.53 19.27
C ALA A 34 5.47 -8.26 19.96
N TRP A 35 5.79 -8.07 21.23
CA TRP A 35 5.13 -7.04 22.04
C TRP A 35 5.77 -5.64 21.93
N GLN A 36 7.07 -5.52 21.64
CA GLN A 36 7.78 -4.25 21.83
C GLN A 36 7.88 -3.38 20.56
N TYR A 37 8.07 -3.95 19.37
CA TYR A 37 8.20 -3.19 18.12
C TYR A 37 6.90 -3.13 17.29
N PHE A 38 5.92 -3.96 17.64
CA PHE A 38 4.61 -4.05 16.98
C PHE A 38 3.70 -2.87 17.35
N ILE A 39 3.71 -2.43 18.61
CA ILE A 39 2.84 -1.36 19.10
C ILE A 39 3.19 -0.02 18.43
N LEU A 40 4.48 0.31 18.30
CA LEU A 40 4.92 1.53 17.61
C LEU A 40 4.54 1.52 16.13
N ALA A 41 4.75 0.39 15.44
CA ALA A 41 4.37 0.23 14.04
C ALA A 41 2.85 0.30 13.83
N LEU A 42 2.07 -0.23 14.77
CA LEU A 42 0.60 -0.18 14.75
C LEU A 42 0.06 1.23 14.91
N ILE A 43 0.59 2.01 15.87
CA ILE A 43 0.14 3.39 16.09
C ILE A 43 0.38 4.23 14.83
N ILE A 44 1.57 4.09 14.23
CA ILE A 44 1.91 4.74 12.97
C ILE A 44 0.95 4.27 11.86
N SER A 45 0.74 2.96 11.73
CA SER A 45 -0.16 2.38 10.73
C SER A 45 -1.58 2.94 10.86
N VAL A 46 -2.18 2.98 12.06
CA VAL A 46 -3.53 3.50 12.28
C VAL A 46 -3.68 4.96 11.85
N ILE A 47 -2.70 5.82 12.17
CA ILE A 47 -2.72 7.23 11.78
C ILE A 47 -2.66 7.38 10.26
N TYR A 48 -1.80 6.60 9.60
CA TYR A 48 -1.57 6.68 8.16
C TYR A 48 -2.65 5.99 7.33
N VAL A 49 -3.27 4.91 7.82
CA VAL A 49 -4.33 4.16 7.12
C VAL A 49 -5.47 5.09 6.68
N ILE A 50 -5.94 5.97 7.57
CA ILE A 50 -7.06 6.88 7.27
C ILE A 50 -6.69 7.84 6.12
N ARG A 51 -5.48 8.41 6.16
CA ARG A 51 -5.02 9.39 5.16
C ARG A 51 -4.78 8.73 3.80
N ILE A 52 -4.12 7.58 3.78
CA ILE A 52 -3.82 6.85 2.54
C ILE A 52 -5.11 6.33 1.92
N ARG A 53 -6.06 5.86 2.74
CA ARG A 53 -7.34 5.39 2.22
C ARG A 53 -8.12 6.47 1.51
N MET A 54 -8.10 7.71 2.02
CA MET A 54 -8.72 8.84 1.31
C MET A 54 -8.07 9.07 -0.06
N ILE A 55 -6.74 9.01 -0.14
CA ILE A 55 -6.01 9.17 -1.41
C ILE A 55 -6.33 8.02 -2.36
N GLN A 56 -6.28 6.77 -1.89
CA GLN A 56 -6.60 5.59 -2.67
C GLN A 56 -8.06 5.62 -3.16
N ALA A 57 -9.01 6.06 -2.33
CA ALA A 57 -10.41 6.15 -2.72
C ALA A 57 -10.65 7.14 -3.88
N VAL A 58 -9.84 8.20 -3.99
CA VAL A 58 -9.96 9.21 -5.05
C VAL A 58 -9.14 8.85 -6.29
N THR A 59 -7.94 8.29 -6.10
CA THR A 59 -6.96 8.07 -7.18
C THR A 59 -6.88 6.63 -7.66
N ASN A 60 -7.50 5.70 -6.94
CA ASN A 60 -7.36 4.26 -7.10
C ASN A 60 -5.89 3.76 -7.09
N GLN A 61 -4.99 4.48 -6.43
CA GLN A 61 -3.57 4.14 -6.34
C GLN A 61 -3.15 3.98 -4.88
N GLN A 62 -2.45 2.88 -4.61
CA GLN A 62 -1.89 2.59 -3.28
C GLN A 62 -0.52 3.24 -3.13
N VAL A 63 -0.46 4.34 -2.39
CA VAL A 63 0.80 5.04 -2.10
C VAL A 63 1.59 4.25 -1.07
N ARG A 64 2.80 3.82 -1.43
CA ARG A 64 3.70 3.08 -0.53
C ARG A 64 4.53 4.07 0.28
N LEU A 65 4.30 4.12 1.59
CA LEU A 65 5.07 4.99 2.51
C LEU A 65 6.34 4.33 3.07
N ASN A 66 6.83 3.27 2.44
CA ASN A 66 7.90 2.42 2.96
C ASN A 66 9.16 3.22 3.32
N VAL A 67 9.56 4.14 2.46
CA VAL A 67 10.80 4.91 2.66
C VAL A 67 10.73 5.83 3.89
N VAL A 68 9.58 6.43 4.17
CA VAL A 68 9.43 7.37 5.31
C VAL A 68 9.46 6.61 6.64
N THR A 69 8.78 5.47 6.71
CA THR A 69 8.80 4.64 7.92
C THR A 69 10.18 4.03 8.14
N GLU A 70 10.85 3.57 7.08
CA GLU A 70 12.24 3.09 7.12
C GLU A 70 13.20 4.16 7.64
N LEU A 71 13.06 5.40 7.19
CA LEU A 71 13.88 6.52 7.66
C LEU A 71 13.70 6.75 9.17
N ILE A 72 12.45 6.84 9.63
CA ILE A 72 12.14 7.09 11.06
C ILE A 72 12.68 5.96 11.94
N ILE A 73 12.47 4.71 11.53
CA ILE A 73 12.93 3.54 12.29
C ILE A 73 14.47 3.41 12.23
N GLY A 74 15.09 3.71 11.09
CA GLY A 74 16.54 3.71 10.91
C GLY A 74 17.25 4.72 11.82
N TYR A 75 16.64 5.90 12.05
CA TYR A 75 17.12 6.86 13.05
C TYR A 75 16.85 6.41 14.49
N ALA A 76 15.75 5.69 14.74
CA ALA A 76 15.38 5.25 16.09
C ALA A 76 16.21 4.05 16.59
N LEU A 77 16.61 3.14 15.69
CA LEU A 77 17.28 1.87 16.01
C LEU A 77 18.46 1.62 15.04
N PRO A 78 19.57 2.36 15.18
CA PRO A 78 20.72 2.21 14.30
C PRO A 78 21.43 0.85 14.49
N GLY A 79 21.94 0.28 13.39
CA GLY A 79 22.81 -0.89 13.38
C GLY A 79 22.11 -2.26 13.52
N ARG A 80 20.78 -2.33 13.48
CA ARG A 80 20.00 -3.57 13.58
C ARG A 80 19.10 -3.81 12.36
N PRO A 81 19.61 -4.45 11.29
CA PRO A 81 18.84 -4.66 10.05
C PRO A 81 17.63 -5.57 10.23
N VAL A 82 17.72 -6.59 11.09
CA VAL A 82 16.61 -7.51 11.35
C VAL A 82 15.43 -6.78 11.99
N SER A 83 15.72 -5.90 12.95
CA SER A 83 14.68 -5.09 13.62
C SER A 83 14.01 -4.11 12.65
N MET A 84 14.79 -3.49 11.77
CA MET A 84 14.27 -2.61 10.73
C MET A 84 13.37 -3.37 9.73
N LEU A 85 13.81 -4.55 9.28
CA LEU A 85 13.04 -5.38 8.34
C LEU A 85 11.70 -5.81 8.95
N ILE A 86 11.69 -6.24 10.20
CA ILE A 86 10.48 -6.64 10.92
C ILE A 86 9.53 -5.44 11.08
N SER A 87 10.05 -4.28 11.49
CA SER A 87 9.24 -3.08 11.69
C SER A 87 8.67 -2.53 10.39
N LYS A 88 9.43 -2.53 9.29
CA LYS A 88 8.95 -2.21 7.93
C LYS A 88 7.83 -3.16 7.50
N THR A 89 8.04 -4.46 7.68
CA THR A 89 7.08 -5.50 7.32
C THR A 89 5.78 -5.29 8.07
N TRP A 90 5.81 -5.09 9.38
CA TRP A 90 4.60 -4.84 10.16
C TRP A 90 3.98 -3.47 9.86
N GLY A 91 4.76 -2.40 9.69
CA GLY A 91 4.20 -1.08 9.38
C GLY A 91 3.45 -1.05 8.05
N TYR A 92 4.08 -1.54 6.98
CA TYR A 92 3.49 -1.47 5.64
C TYR A 92 2.48 -2.59 5.36
N ILE A 93 2.79 -3.84 5.68
CA ILE A 93 1.91 -4.96 5.31
C ILE A 93 0.61 -4.90 6.12
N THR A 94 0.66 -4.55 7.41
CA THR A 94 -0.58 -4.39 8.20
C THR A 94 -1.47 -3.29 7.64
N MET A 95 -0.88 -2.16 7.21
CA MET A 95 -1.59 -1.07 6.56
C MET A 95 -2.24 -1.54 5.26
N ALA A 96 -1.49 -2.23 4.39
CA ALA A 96 -2.01 -2.76 3.13
C ALA A 96 -3.15 -3.76 3.36
N GLN A 97 -3.01 -4.66 4.33
CA GLN A 97 -4.06 -5.62 4.70
C GLN A 97 -5.28 -4.92 5.29
N ALA A 98 -5.12 -3.87 6.11
CA ALA A 98 -6.23 -3.08 6.62
C ALA A 98 -6.99 -2.36 5.49
N LEU A 99 -6.27 -1.88 4.46
CA LEU A 99 -6.88 -1.27 3.28
C LEU A 99 -7.69 -2.30 2.47
N LEU A 100 -7.16 -3.50 2.25
CA LEU A 100 -7.87 -4.58 1.57
C LEU A 100 -9.12 -5.01 2.37
N LEU A 101 -8.97 -5.27 3.67
CA LEU A 101 -10.07 -5.63 4.57
C LEU A 101 -11.22 -4.61 4.51
N THR A 102 -10.90 -3.32 4.53
CA THR A 102 -11.92 -2.28 4.47
C THR A 102 -12.53 -2.17 3.06
N SER A 103 -11.80 -2.56 1.99
CA SER A 103 -12.36 -2.65 0.63
C SER A 103 -13.36 -3.77 0.56
N ASP A 104 -13.00 -4.93 1.10
CA ASP A 104 -13.90 -6.08 1.20
C ASP A 104 -15.16 -5.72 1.99
N PHE A 105 -15.04 -5.01 3.13
CA PHE A 105 -16.23 -4.63 3.92
C PHE A 105 -17.17 -3.71 3.15
N LYS A 106 -16.63 -2.86 2.27
CA LYS A 106 -17.45 -2.05 1.37
C LYS A 106 -18.22 -2.94 0.39
N VAL A 107 -17.56 -3.91 -0.24
CA VAL A 107 -18.19 -4.87 -1.15
C VAL A 107 -19.24 -5.72 -0.42
N GLY A 108 -18.92 -6.23 0.77
CA GLY A 108 -19.84 -7.00 1.61
C GLY A 108 -21.11 -6.22 1.97
N ARG A 109 -20.98 -4.90 2.19
CA ARG A 109 -22.13 -4.00 2.42
C ARG A 109 -23.01 -3.83 1.19
N TYR A 110 -22.44 -3.82 -0.03
CA TYR A 110 -23.24 -3.78 -1.27
C TYR A 110 -23.89 -5.13 -1.59
N MET A 111 -23.20 -6.24 -1.30
CA MET A 111 -23.70 -7.60 -1.54
C MET A 111 -24.64 -8.11 -0.44
N LYS A 112 -24.82 -7.35 0.65
CA LYS A 112 -25.65 -7.71 1.82
C LYS A 112 -25.21 -9.02 2.50
N ILE A 113 -23.90 -9.21 2.61
CA ILE A 113 -23.32 -10.38 3.28
C ILE A 113 -23.29 -10.11 4.80
N PRO A 114 -23.72 -11.06 5.65
CA PRO A 114 -23.63 -10.89 7.09
C PRO A 114 -22.16 -10.72 7.53
N PRO A 115 -21.85 -9.70 8.37
CA PRO A 115 -20.50 -9.44 8.88
C PRO A 115 -19.74 -10.64 9.49
N PRO A 116 -20.37 -11.52 10.31
CA PRO A 116 -19.65 -12.65 10.91
C PRO A 116 -19.22 -13.71 9.89
N SER A 117 -20.02 -13.97 8.86
CA SER A 117 -19.64 -14.91 7.79
C SER A 117 -18.47 -14.37 6.97
N MET A 118 -18.45 -13.05 6.75
CA MET A 118 -17.37 -12.39 6.06
C MET A 118 -16.05 -12.45 6.85
N PHE A 119 -16.11 -12.21 8.17
CA PHE A 119 -14.96 -12.34 9.05
C PHE A 119 -14.36 -13.76 9.00
N TRP A 120 -15.18 -14.79 9.16
CA TRP A 120 -14.69 -16.18 9.09
C TRP A 120 -14.11 -16.54 7.73
N ALA A 121 -14.72 -16.08 6.64
CA ALA A 121 -14.19 -16.31 5.29
C ALA A 121 -12.78 -15.71 5.14
N GLN A 122 -12.57 -14.48 5.63
CA GLN A 122 -11.25 -13.82 5.59
C GLN A 122 -10.22 -14.50 6.48
N VAL A 123 -10.59 -14.92 7.70
CA VAL A 123 -9.70 -15.65 8.60
C VAL A 123 -9.26 -16.97 7.98
N VAL A 124 -10.22 -17.78 7.48
CA VAL A 124 -9.92 -19.07 6.84
C VAL A 124 -9.06 -18.88 5.58
N ALA A 125 -9.39 -17.91 4.74
CA ALA A 125 -8.60 -17.59 3.55
C ALA A 125 -7.17 -17.19 3.91
N THR A 126 -6.98 -16.40 4.97
CA THR A 126 -5.65 -15.97 5.44
C THR A 126 -4.83 -17.15 5.95
N VAL A 127 -5.45 -18.08 6.69
CA VAL A 127 -4.77 -19.30 7.19
C VAL A 127 -4.33 -20.18 6.02
N ILE A 128 -5.20 -20.42 5.04
CA ILE A 128 -4.88 -21.20 3.85
C ILE A 128 -3.75 -20.53 3.06
N ALA A 129 -3.88 -19.23 2.78
CA ALA A 129 -2.89 -18.46 2.03
C ALA A 129 -1.51 -18.49 2.72
N ARG A 130 -1.47 -18.29 4.05
CA ARG A 130 -0.22 -18.36 4.83
C ARG A 130 0.43 -19.74 4.74
N THR A 131 -0.35 -20.81 4.90
CA THR A 131 0.17 -22.19 4.85
C THR A 131 0.70 -22.54 3.46
N VAL A 132 -0.05 -22.20 2.40
CA VAL A 132 0.38 -22.45 1.02
C VAL A 132 1.63 -21.63 0.70
N GLN A 133 1.68 -20.35 1.06
CA GLN A 133 2.84 -19.49 0.79
C GLN A 133 4.10 -20.02 1.47
N LEU A 134 4.03 -20.42 2.75
CA LEU A 134 5.15 -21.02 3.47
C LEU A 134 5.56 -22.37 2.89
N GLY A 135 4.60 -23.20 2.50
CA GLY A 135 4.85 -24.50 1.86
C GLY A 135 5.58 -24.35 0.52
N VAL A 136 5.12 -23.43 -0.33
CA VAL A 136 5.76 -23.13 -1.63
C VAL A 136 7.16 -22.56 -1.41
N GLN A 137 7.34 -21.66 -0.44
CA GLN A 137 8.67 -21.11 -0.11
C GLN A 137 9.65 -22.20 0.36
N ALA A 138 9.21 -23.11 1.22
CA ALA A 138 10.03 -24.24 1.68
C ALA A 138 10.35 -25.22 0.53
N TRP A 139 9.36 -25.48 -0.33
CA TRP A 139 9.53 -26.33 -1.50
C TRP A 139 10.55 -25.74 -2.49
N MET A 140 10.44 -24.46 -2.82
CA MET A 140 11.38 -23.77 -3.71
C MET A 140 12.81 -23.85 -3.15
N SER A 141 12.99 -23.61 -1.84
CA SER A 141 14.30 -23.65 -1.18
C SER A 141 14.97 -25.03 -1.21
N THR A 142 14.18 -26.11 -1.32
CA THR A 142 14.71 -27.49 -1.33
C THR A 142 14.96 -28.01 -2.75
N ASN A 143 14.17 -27.56 -3.73
CA ASN A 143 14.22 -28.10 -5.10
C ASN A 143 15.12 -27.31 -6.04
N ALA A 144 15.18 -25.98 -5.92
CA ALA A 144 16.02 -25.16 -6.79
C ALA A 144 17.37 -24.88 -6.11
N LYS A 145 18.45 -25.31 -6.76
CA LYS A 145 19.83 -25.00 -6.36
C LYS A 145 20.20 -23.63 -6.93
N ASN A 146 20.78 -22.76 -6.10
CA ASN A 146 21.14 -21.36 -6.41
C ASN A 146 19.95 -20.42 -6.63
N LEU A 147 18.97 -20.46 -5.71
CA LEU A 147 17.86 -19.50 -5.68
C LEU A 147 18.36 -18.05 -5.76
N CYS A 148 17.69 -17.25 -6.59
CA CYS A 148 17.96 -15.83 -6.79
C CYS A 148 19.30 -15.51 -7.51
N ASP A 149 20.01 -16.51 -8.04
CA ASP A 149 21.16 -16.28 -8.93
C ASP A 149 20.68 -15.92 -10.35
N PRO A 150 21.17 -14.83 -10.97
CA PRO A 150 20.81 -14.47 -12.34
C PRO A 150 21.16 -15.56 -13.38
N ALA A 151 22.07 -16.49 -13.08
CA ALA A 151 22.45 -17.59 -13.97
C ALA A 151 21.62 -18.88 -13.78
N GLN A 152 20.59 -18.86 -12.94
CA GLN A 152 19.81 -20.06 -12.63
C GLN A 152 18.97 -20.52 -13.85
N LYS A 153 19.05 -21.82 -14.19
CA LYS A 153 18.40 -22.42 -15.37
C LYS A 153 16.88 -22.25 -15.41
N ASP A 154 16.22 -22.27 -14.25
CA ASP A 154 14.76 -22.16 -14.14
C ASP A 154 14.25 -20.72 -14.05
N GLY A 155 15.14 -19.72 -14.07
CA GLY A 155 14.76 -18.31 -14.08
C GLY A 155 14.12 -17.80 -12.79
N PHE A 156 14.33 -18.45 -11.63
CA PHE A 156 13.94 -17.91 -10.31
C PHE A 156 14.85 -16.75 -9.89
N ILE A 157 14.72 -15.63 -10.59
CA ILE A 157 15.36 -14.35 -10.26
C ILE A 157 14.47 -13.66 -9.22
N CYS A 158 15.04 -13.16 -8.12
CA CYS A 158 14.28 -12.61 -6.98
C CYS A 158 14.43 -11.08 -6.84
N PRO A 159 14.07 -10.27 -7.86
CA PRO A 159 14.38 -8.84 -7.86
C PRO A 159 13.68 -8.08 -6.73
N SER A 160 12.44 -8.46 -6.38
CA SER A 160 11.69 -7.82 -5.30
C SER A 160 12.27 -8.13 -3.92
N THR A 161 12.69 -9.39 -3.69
CA THR A 161 13.31 -9.83 -2.44
C THR A 161 14.70 -9.22 -2.26
N GLU A 162 15.48 -9.13 -3.34
CA GLU A 162 16.79 -8.49 -3.34
C GLU A 162 16.69 -7.00 -3.01
N VAL A 163 15.77 -6.27 -3.65
CA VAL A 163 15.52 -4.86 -3.31
C VAL A 163 15.05 -4.70 -1.86
N PHE A 164 14.23 -5.61 -1.33
CA PHE A 164 13.83 -5.60 0.07
C PHE A 164 15.02 -5.83 1.03
N GLY A 165 15.91 -6.76 0.69
CA GLY A 165 17.12 -7.07 1.43
C GLY A 165 18.14 -5.93 1.39
N THR A 166 18.47 -5.43 0.21
CA THR A 166 19.39 -4.29 0.02
C THR A 166 18.85 -3.03 0.71
N ALA A 167 17.54 -2.77 0.66
CA ALA A 167 16.94 -1.68 1.43
C ALA A 167 17.14 -1.86 2.95
N SER A 168 16.99 -3.08 3.47
CA SER A 168 17.23 -3.36 4.90
C SER A 168 18.68 -3.13 5.33
N THR A 169 19.63 -3.37 4.43
CA THR A 169 21.04 -3.06 4.66
C THR A 169 21.29 -1.55 4.62
N ILE A 170 20.77 -0.86 3.61
CA ILE A 170 20.97 0.59 3.44
C ILE A 170 20.37 1.39 4.58
N TRP A 171 19.16 1.06 5.04
CA TRP A 171 18.46 1.85 6.06
C TRP A 171 18.68 1.33 7.48
N GLY A 172 19.12 0.07 7.64
CA GLY A 172 19.21 -0.61 8.94
C GLY A 172 20.62 -0.88 9.42
N VAL A 173 21.57 -1.15 8.50
CA VAL A 173 23.00 -1.29 8.83
C VAL A 173 23.71 0.04 8.65
N ILE A 174 23.52 0.67 7.50
CA ILE A 174 24.10 1.98 7.20
C ILE A 174 23.17 3.02 7.81
N GLU A 175 23.64 3.69 8.85
CA GLU A 175 22.78 4.62 9.57
C GLU A 175 22.41 5.81 8.66
N PRO A 176 21.13 6.26 8.64
CA PRO A 176 20.72 7.40 7.82
C PRO A 176 21.51 8.68 8.14
N THR A 177 22.06 8.83 9.35
CA THR A 177 22.97 9.93 9.71
C THR A 177 24.25 9.94 8.87
N THR A 178 24.77 8.77 8.47
CA THR A 178 26.00 8.67 7.68
C THR A 178 25.79 8.96 6.20
N GLN A 179 24.55 8.86 5.70
CA GLN A 179 24.24 9.11 4.29
C GLN A 179 23.55 10.46 4.04
N PHE A 180 22.68 10.87 4.97
CA PHE A 180 21.77 12.01 4.80
C PHE A 180 22.06 13.19 5.75
N SER A 181 23.15 13.17 6.51
CA SER A 181 23.58 14.32 7.33
C SER A 181 24.36 15.37 6.51
N GLN A 182 24.49 16.57 7.06
CA GLN A 182 25.21 17.69 6.44
C GLN A 182 26.65 17.28 6.09
N GLY A 183 27.03 17.43 4.81
CA GLY A 183 28.36 17.08 4.29
C GLY A 183 28.48 15.68 3.66
N GLN A 184 27.40 14.89 3.64
CA GLN A 184 27.38 13.56 3.04
C GLN A 184 26.83 13.56 1.60
N VAL A 185 27.20 12.54 0.82
CA VAL A 185 26.93 12.44 -0.63
C VAL A 185 25.43 12.53 -0.96
N TYR A 186 24.56 12.06 -0.07
CA TYR A 186 23.11 11.99 -0.30
C TYR A 186 22.31 13.05 0.47
N TYR A 187 22.95 14.07 1.04
CA TYR A 187 22.27 15.15 1.77
C TYR A 187 21.21 15.88 0.90
N ALA A 188 21.49 16.06 -0.40
CA ALA A 188 20.56 16.67 -1.34
C ALA A 188 19.21 15.93 -1.46
N LEU A 189 19.19 14.62 -1.21
CA LEU A 189 17.98 13.81 -1.34
C LEU A 189 16.93 14.11 -0.26
N VAL A 190 17.36 14.56 0.93
CA VAL A 190 16.43 14.92 2.01
C VAL A 190 15.54 16.10 1.61
N PHE A 191 16.05 17.02 0.78
CA PHE A 191 15.28 18.16 0.29
C PHE A 191 14.13 17.75 -0.65
N PHE A 192 14.17 16.56 -1.24
CA PHE A 192 13.03 16.06 -2.02
C PHE A 192 11.81 15.77 -1.15
N PHE A 193 11.95 15.51 0.16
CA PHE A 193 10.79 15.43 1.06
C PHE A 193 10.08 16.79 1.19
N LEU A 194 10.85 17.89 1.22
CA LEU A 194 10.30 19.25 1.22
C LEU A 194 9.59 19.57 -0.10
N ILE A 195 10.16 19.16 -1.23
CA ILE A 195 9.53 19.29 -2.54
C ILE A 195 8.23 18.48 -2.59
N GLY A 196 8.24 17.24 -2.09
CA GLY A 196 7.07 16.38 -2.00
C GLY A 196 5.94 16.96 -1.13
N PHE A 197 6.28 17.71 -0.07
CA PHE A 197 5.33 18.45 0.74
C PHE A 197 4.85 19.75 0.06
N ALA A 198 5.74 20.46 -0.62
CA ALA A 198 5.44 21.72 -1.29
C ALA A 198 4.57 21.53 -2.54
N CYS A 199 4.75 20.46 -3.32
CA CYS A 199 3.99 20.19 -4.54
C CYS A 199 2.45 20.12 -4.35
N PRO A 200 1.90 19.33 -3.41
CA PRO A 200 0.46 19.32 -3.18
C PRO A 200 -0.05 20.67 -2.67
N ILE A 201 0.70 21.36 -1.81
CA ILE A 201 0.33 22.68 -1.26
C ILE A 201 0.30 23.75 -2.35
N THR A 202 1.33 23.80 -3.20
CA THR A 202 1.39 24.72 -4.34
C THR A 202 0.28 24.42 -5.33
N SER A 203 -0.03 23.15 -5.60
CA SER A 203 -1.19 22.78 -6.43
C SER A 203 -2.52 23.24 -5.83
N TYR A 204 -2.68 23.16 -4.51
CA TYR A 204 -3.87 23.62 -3.80
C TYR A 204 -4.01 25.15 -3.88
N LEU A 205 -2.93 25.89 -3.62
CA LEU A 205 -2.91 27.35 -3.71
C LEU A 205 -3.17 27.85 -5.14
N ILE A 206 -2.62 27.18 -6.15
CA ILE A 206 -2.86 27.50 -7.56
C ILE A 206 -4.32 27.24 -7.94
N ASN A 207 -4.91 26.13 -7.49
CA ASN A 207 -6.33 25.84 -7.72
C ASN A 207 -7.25 26.82 -6.99
N TRP A 208 -6.87 27.28 -5.79
CA TRP A 208 -7.62 28.28 -5.05
C TRP A 208 -7.63 29.64 -5.75
N LYS A 209 -6.50 30.04 -6.34
CA LYS A 209 -6.36 31.34 -7.04
C LYS A 209 -6.84 31.32 -8.50
N TRP A 210 -6.72 30.18 -9.19
CA TRP A 210 -7.12 30.01 -10.60
C TRP A 210 -7.85 28.67 -10.83
N PRO A 211 -9.18 28.61 -10.63
CA PRO A 211 -9.94 27.35 -10.68
C PRO A 211 -10.09 26.70 -12.07
N ASN A 212 -9.67 27.38 -13.14
CA ASN A 212 -9.95 26.98 -14.53
C ASN A 212 -8.75 26.37 -15.29
N ARG A 213 -7.62 26.07 -14.64
CA ARG A 213 -6.44 25.49 -15.32
C ARG A 213 -6.40 23.95 -15.24
N ILE A 214 -5.77 23.35 -16.25
CA ILE A 214 -5.48 21.91 -16.39
C ILE A 214 -4.82 21.31 -15.12
N ILE A 215 -4.18 22.16 -14.31
CA ILE A 215 -3.54 21.87 -13.02
C ILE A 215 -4.52 21.26 -12.01
N ARG A 216 -5.85 21.45 -12.15
CA ARG A 216 -6.87 20.75 -11.34
C ARG A 216 -6.88 19.24 -11.55
N TYR A 217 -6.43 18.75 -12.71
CA TYR A 217 -6.41 17.33 -13.05
C TYR A 217 -5.07 16.65 -12.73
N VAL A 218 -4.09 17.41 -12.21
CA VAL A 218 -2.76 16.89 -11.87
C VAL A 218 -2.74 16.43 -10.42
N ASN A 219 -2.70 15.12 -10.20
CA ASN A 219 -2.51 14.52 -8.89
C ASN A 219 -1.03 14.24 -8.64
N PHE A 220 -0.34 15.21 -8.01
CA PHE A 220 1.05 15.06 -7.56
C PHE A 220 1.34 13.77 -6.75
N PRO A 221 0.51 13.32 -5.79
CA PRO A 221 0.80 12.08 -5.06
C PRO A 221 0.83 10.83 -5.95
N VAL A 222 0.06 10.80 -7.06
CA VAL A 222 0.10 9.68 -8.01
C VAL A 222 1.41 9.69 -8.80
N ILE A 223 1.86 10.87 -9.24
CA ILE A 223 3.11 11.03 -9.99
C ILE A 223 4.30 10.58 -9.16
N PHE A 224 4.36 10.97 -7.88
CA PHE A 224 5.45 10.57 -6.98
C PHE A 224 5.36 9.11 -6.50
N SER A 225 4.16 8.53 -6.45
CA SER A 225 3.98 7.13 -6.05
C SER A 225 4.51 6.14 -7.09
N GLU A 226 4.32 6.43 -8.39
CA GLU A 226 4.78 5.57 -9.49
C GLU A 226 6.32 5.55 -9.62
N THR A 227 7.01 6.63 -9.21
CA THR A 227 8.47 6.63 -9.18
C THR A 227 9.07 5.67 -8.14
N GLY A 228 8.29 5.20 -7.17
CA GLY A 228 8.74 4.26 -6.13
C GLY A 228 8.87 2.81 -6.59
N THR A 229 8.28 2.44 -7.74
CA THR A 229 8.36 1.09 -8.33
C THR A 229 9.49 0.94 -9.35
N ILE A 230 10.20 2.02 -9.66
CA ILE A 230 11.31 2.04 -10.63
C ILE A 230 12.41 1.01 -10.31
N PRO A 231 12.81 0.76 -9.04
CA PRO A 231 13.88 -0.19 -8.76
C PRO A 231 13.52 -1.64 -9.08
N SER A 232 12.22 -2.00 -9.05
CA SER A 232 11.75 -3.38 -9.25
C SER A 232 11.07 -3.61 -10.59
N ALA A 233 10.70 -2.56 -11.32
CA ALA A 233 10.04 -2.65 -12.62
C ALA A 233 10.94 -2.09 -13.73
N SER A 234 11.33 -2.96 -14.67
CA SER A 234 12.05 -2.53 -15.88
C SER A 234 11.17 -1.63 -16.75
N ALA A 235 11.78 -0.78 -17.59
CA ALA A 235 11.08 0.12 -18.53
C ALA A 235 10.04 -0.61 -19.42
N ILE A 236 10.27 -1.90 -19.69
CA ILE A 236 9.36 -2.79 -20.43
C ILE A 236 8.00 -2.97 -19.74
N ASN A 237 7.89 -2.78 -18.42
CA ASN A 237 6.59 -2.86 -17.71
C ASN A 237 5.81 -1.53 -17.75
N TYR A 238 6.52 -0.40 -17.74
CA TYR A 238 5.89 0.92 -17.72
C TYR A 238 5.30 1.32 -19.07
N VAL A 239 5.96 0.96 -20.18
CA VAL A 239 5.51 1.35 -21.53
C VAL A 239 4.15 0.70 -21.87
N PRO A 240 3.95 -0.63 -21.71
CA PRO A 240 2.64 -1.26 -21.93
C PRO A 240 1.58 -0.71 -20.98
N TRP A 241 1.91 -0.45 -19.71
CA TRP A 241 0.98 0.14 -18.76
C TRP A 241 0.50 1.53 -19.21
N ALA A 242 1.41 2.39 -19.66
CA ALA A 242 1.08 3.70 -20.19
C ALA A 242 0.24 3.62 -21.48
N VAL A 243 0.56 2.68 -22.36
CA VAL A 243 -0.18 2.45 -23.62
C VAL A 243 -1.60 1.95 -23.33
N VAL A 244 -1.75 0.95 -22.47
CA VAL A 244 -3.07 0.43 -22.07
C VAL A 244 -3.89 1.51 -21.37
N GLY A 245 -3.28 2.27 -20.46
CA GLY A 245 -3.92 3.42 -19.81
C GLY A 245 -4.37 4.48 -20.81
N PHE A 246 -3.55 4.81 -21.81
CA PHE A 246 -3.93 5.76 -22.85
C PHE A 246 -5.11 5.25 -23.71
N ILE A 247 -5.10 3.97 -24.09
CA ILE A 247 -6.19 3.38 -24.88
C ILE A 247 -7.49 3.39 -24.08
N PHE A 248 -7.47 2.97 -22.81
CA PHE A 248 -8.68 2.92 -21.99
C PHE A 248 -9.19 4.30 -21.55
N GLN A 249 -8.32 5.20 -21.07
CA GLN A 249 -8.75 6.52 -20.58
C GLN A 249 -8.93 7.57 -21.69
N CYS A 250 -8.21 7.50 -22.82
CA CYS A 250 -8.34 8.48 -23.90
C CYS A 250 -9.20 8.00 -25.07
N VAL A 251 -8.98 6.77 -25.57
CA VAL A 251 -9.68 6.29 -26.79
C VAL A 251 -11.07 5.75 -26.44
N ILE A 252 -11.14 4.80 -25.52
CA ILE A 252 -12.40 4.13 -25.15
C ILE A 252 -13.36 5.08 -24.44
N ARG A 253 -12.86 5.91 -23.52
CA ARG A 253 -13.70 6.93 -22.84
C ARG A 253 -14.34 7.92 -23.82
N ARG A 254 -13.66 8.30 -24.91
CA ARG A 254 -14.17 9.23 -25.92
C ARG A 254 -15.15 8.59 -26.90
N ARG A 255 -14.96 7.31 -27.26
CA ARG A 255 -15.83 6.60 -28.24
C ARG A 255 -17.00 5.86 -27.61
N HIS A 256 -16.84 5.26 -26.43
CA HIS A 256 -17.84 4.37 -25.80
C HIS A 256 -18.04 4.69 -24.31
N PHE A 257 -18.52 5.90 -24.02
CA PHE A 257 -18.69 6.39 -22.64
C PHE A 257 -19.60 5.52 -21.78
N SER A 258 -20.73 5.03 -22.32
CA SER A 258 -21.71 4.23 -21.57
C SER A 258 -21.18 2.84 -21.19
N TRP A 259 -20.33 2.24 -22.04
CA TRP A 259 -19.63 1.00 -21.72
C TRP A 259 -18.55 1.26 -20.67
N TRP A 260 -17.75 2.30 -20.88
CA TRP A 260 -16.67 2.66 -19.96
C TRP A 260 -17.17 2.96 -18.54
N THR A 261 -18.28 3.69 -18.37
CA THR A 261 -18.84 3.98 -17.04
C THR A 261 -19.33 2.72 -16.34
N LYS A 262 -19.92 1.75 -17.06
CA LYS A 262 -20.41 0.50 -16.49
C LYS A 262 -19.29 -0.38 -15.94
N TYR A 263 -18.18 -0.50 -16.67
CA TYR A 263 -17.06 -1.39 -16.28
C TYR A 263 -16.03 -0.71 -15.37
N ASN A 264 -15.78 0.60 -15.53
CA ASN A 264 -14.80 1.31 -14.71
C ASN A 264 -15.28 1.53 -13.27
N PHE A 265 -16.60 1.64 -13.05
CA PHE A 265 -17.15 1.65 -11.69
C PHE A 265 -16.93 0.30 -10.97
N VAL A 266 -17.05 -0.82 -11.68
CA VAL A 266 -16.81 -2.16 -11.12
C VAL A 266 -15.33 -2.37 -10.84
N GLN A 267 -14.45 -1.92 -11.75
CA GLN A 267 -13.01 -2.13 -11.62
C GLN A 267 -12.33 -1.21 -10.60
N ASN A 268 -12.80 0.02 -10.40
CA ASN A 268 -12.27 0.90 -9.34
C ASN A 268 -12.83 0.60 -7.94
N THR A 269 -13.77 -0.33 -7.82
CA THR A 269 -14.34 -0.76 -6.53
C THR A 269 -13.70 -2.05 -6.01
N LEU A 270 -12.73 -2.62 -6.74
CA LEU A 270 -11.89 -3.73 -6.31
C LEU A 270 -10.50 -3.23 -5.91
#